data_AF-A0A7J9Y1Y9-F1
#
_entry.id   AF-A0A7J9Y1Y9-F1
#
_cell.length_a   1.000
_cell.length_b   1.000
_cell.length_c   1.000
_cell.angle_alpha   90.00
_cell.angle_beta   90.00
_cell.angle_gamma   90.00
#
_symmetry.space_group_name_H-M   'P 1'
#
loop_
_entity.id
_entity.type
_entity.pdbx_description
1 polymer ?
#
loop_
_entity_poly.entity_id
_entity_poly.type
_entity_poly.pdbx_seq_one_letter_code
_entity_poly.pdbx_strand_id
1 'polypeptide(L)'
;WYLKFLGGTSKVDAWVSLGGPNHGTNWAYGCWWQACYDMRPGSEFLNTLNAGDETPGYVRYGTWWSPCDGIINPDESVLLSGATNTRTACIGHNSLPTDRTVARQVVSFSN
;
A
#
# COMPACT_ATOMS: atom_id res chain seq x y z
N TRP A 1 3.71 6.48 -7.08
CA TRP A 1 4.12 7.51 -8.07
C TRP A 1 5.45 7.19 -8.75
N TYR A 2 6.55 7.10 -8.00
CA TYR A 2 7.90 6.90 -8.55
C TYR A 2 8.03 5.76 -9.57
N LEU A 3 7.50 4.57 -9.26
CA LEU A 3 7.51 3.42 -10.16
C LEU A 3 6.78 3.72 -11.48
N LYS A 4 5.57 4.31 -11.42
CA LYS A 4 4.73 4.55 -12.60
C LYS A 4 5.20 5.70 -13.49
N PHE A 5 5.63 6.81 -12.90
CA PHE A 5 5.76 8.07 -13.64
C PHE A 5 7.19 8.61 -13.72
N LEU A 6 8.11 8.09 -12.91
CA LEU A 6 9.47 8.63 -12.78
C LEU A 6 10.55 7.57 -13.10
N GLY A 7 10.20 6.53 -13.85
CA GLY A 7 11.13 5.50 -14.33
C GLY A 7 11.63 4.53 -13.26
N GLY A 8 10.96 4.47 -12.09
CA GLY A 8 11.41 3.68 -10.95
C GLY A 8 11.42 2.16 -11.19
N THR A 9 10.64 1.65 -12.14
CA THR A 9 10.62 0.22 -12.51
C THR A 9 11.98 -0.30 -12.99
N SER A 10 12.88 0.57 -13.44
CA SER A 10 14.26 0.20 -13.82
C SER A 10 15.25 0.16 -12.66
N LYS A 11 14.83 0.58 -11.45
CA LYS A 11 15.69 0.80 -10.28
C LYS A 11 15.27 0.02 -9.04
N VAL A 12 14.03 -0.44 -9.01
CA VAL A 12 13.45 -1.14 -7.86
C VAL A 12 13.23 -2.59 -8.25
N ASP A 13 13.82 -3.50 -7.48
CA ASP A 13 13.63 -4.94 -7.67
C ASP A 13 12.34 -5.44 -6.98
N ALA A 14 12.09 -4.97 -5.75
CA ALA A 14 10.89 -5.27 -5.00
C ALA A 14 10.32 -4.02 -4.30
N TRP A 15 9.00 -3.89 -4.30
CA TRP A 15 8.26 -2.87 -3.57
C TRP A 15 7.34 -3.54 -2.55
N VAL A 16 7.41 -3.05 -1.31
CA VAL A 16 6.68 -3.59 -0.17
C VAL A 16 5.87 -2.47 0.47
N SER A 17 4.59 -2.73 0.70
CA SER A 17 3.67 -1.84 1.42
C SER A 17 3.12 -2.52 2.66
N LEU A 18 3.21 -1.82 3.80
CA LEU A 18 2.68 -2.27 5.10
C LEU A 18 1.55 -1.32 5.49
N GLY A 19 0.31 -1.73 5.27
CA GLY A 19 -0.86 -0.86 5.51
C GLY A 19 -0.83 0.42 4.67
N GLY A 20 -0.39 0.35 3.40
CA GLY A 20 -0.42 1.52 2.53
C GLY A 20 -1.82 1.77 1.97
N PRO A 21 -2.38 3.00 2.02
CA PRO A 21 -3.69 3.34 1.46
C PRO A 21 -3.65 3.40 -0.08
N ASN A 22 -3.41 2.27 -0.75
CA ASN A 22 -3.26 2.21 -2.20
C ASN A 22 -4.51 2.68 -2.95
N HIS A 23 -5.70 2.39 -2.40
CA HIS A 23 -6.99 2.93 -2.87
C HIS A 23 -7.60 3.96 -1.91
N GLY A 24 -6.78 4.53 -1.04
CA GLY A 24 -7.16 5.57 -0.09
C GLY A 24 -7.66 5.05 1.26
N THR A 25 -8.09 5.96 2.13
CA THR A 25 -8.71 5.63 3.41
C THR A 25 -9.76 6.66 3.84
N ASN A 26 -10.84 6.19 4.45
CA ASN A 26 -11.87 7.06 5.04
C ASN A 26 -11.33 7.90 6.20
N TRP A 27 -10.27 7.46 6.87
CA TRP A 27 -9.65 8.24 7.95
C TRP A 27 -9.15 9.61 7.47
N ALA A 28 -8.77 9.71 6.19
CA ALA A 28 -8.27 10.94 5.58
C ALA A 28 -9.32 12.07 5.45
N TYR A 29 -10.62 11.79 5.65
CA TYR A 29 -11.64 12.83 5.77
C TYR A 29 -11.56 13.61 7.08
N GLY A 30 -10.91 13.05 8.11
CA GLY A 30 -10.71 13.71 9.40
C GLY A 30 -9.50 14.66 9.47
N CYS A 31 -8.81 14.89 8.35
CA CYS A 31 -7.65 15.79 8.30
C CYS A 31 -7.63 16.70 7.05
N TRP A 32 -6.91 17.83 7.15
CA TRP A 32 -7.00 18.97 6.22
C TRP A 32 -5.67 19.36 5.55
N TRP A 33 -4.68 18.47 5.56
CA TRP A 33 -3.42 18.67 4.84
C TRP A 33 -3.53 18.14 3.41
N GLN A 34 -2.71 18.62 2.47
CA GLN A 34 -2.72 18.14 1.08
C GLN A 34 -2.63 16.61 1.00
N ALA A 35 -1.75 16.00 1.79
CA ALA A 35 -1.63 14.54 1.85
C ALA A 35 -2.93 13.83 2.23
N CYS A 36 -3.78 14.45 3.07
CA CYS A 36 -5.09 13.90 3.41
C CYS A 36 -6.03 13.94 2.21
N TYR A 37 -6.06 15.04 1.47
CA TYR A 37 -6.86 15.14 0.25
C TYR A 37 -6.41 14.12 -0.79
N ASP A 38 -5.10 13.91 -0.93
CA ASP A 38 -4.54 12.92 -1.84
C ASP A 38 -4.91 11.48 -1.43
N MET A 39 -4.99 11.17 -0.13
CA MET A 39 -5.34 9.84 0.39
C MET A 39 -6.85 9.55 0.47
N ARG A 40 -7.73 10.49 0.10
CA ARG A 40 -9.17 10.24 0.11
C ARG A 40 -9.57 9.30 -1.04
N PRO A 41 -10.41 8.28 -0.80
CA PRO A 41 -10.93 7.43 -1.86
C PRO A 41 -11.51 8.26 -3.01
N GLY A 42 -11.09 7.95 -4.24
CA GLY A 42 -11.52 8.66 -5.45
C GLY A 42 -10.89 10.05 -5.67
N SER A 43 -9.85 10.42 -4.91
CA SER A 43 -9.08 11.65 -5.18
C SER A 43 -8.48 11.64 -6.58
N GLU A 44 -8.26 12.82 -7.17
CA GLU A 44 -7.61 12.93 -8.48
C GLU A 44 -6.21 12.28 -8.48
N PHE A 45 -5.49 12.41 -7.37
CA PHE A 45 -4.20 11.78 -7.17
C PHE A 45 -4.29 10.25 -7.26
N LEU A 46 -5.21 9.62 -6.53
CA LEU A 46 -5.38 8.16 -6.55
C LEU A 46 -5.96 7.66 -7.87
N ASN A 47 -6.91 8.38 -8.47
CA ASN A 47 -7.43 8.04 -9.79
C ASN A 47 -6.30 8.04 -10.84
N THR A 48 -5.43 9.05 -10.80
CA THR A 48 -4.25 9.13 -11.68
C THR A 48 -3.27 8.00 -11.37
N LEU A 49 -2.96 7.77 -10.09
CA LEU A 49 -1.99 6.77 -9.66
C LEU A 49 -2.45 5.35 -10.00
N ASN A 50 -3.73 5.03 -9.85
CA ASN A 50 -4.27 3.69 -10.02
C ASN A 50 -4.83 3.41 -11.43
N ALA A 51 -4.78 4.39 -12.34
CA ALA A 51 -5.17 4.18 -13.72
C ALA A 51 -4.26 3.15 -14.43
N GLY A 52 -4.87 2.20 -15.15
CA GLY A 52 -4.16 1.18 -15.91
C GLY A 52 -3.59 0.07 -15.02
N ASP A 53 -2.36 -0.34 -15.31
CA ASP A 53 -1.66 -1.38 -14.54
C ASP A 53 -1.23 -0.85 -13.17
N GLU A 54 -1.62 -1.55 -12.11
CA GLU A 54 -1.29 -1.22 -10.72
C GLU A 54 0.12 -1.66 -10.33
N THR A 55 0.67 -2.64 -11.03
CA THR A 55 1.96 -3.27 -10.69
C THR A 55 2.91 -3.31 -11.91
N PRO A 56 3.24 -2.15 -12.51
CA PRO A 56 3.95 -2.13 -13.78
C PRO A 56 5.40 -2.60 -13.70
N GLY A 57 5.86 -3.12 -14.83
CA GLY A 57 7.24 -3.57 -15.05
C GLY A 57 7.49 -4.96 -14.46
N TYR A 58 8.77 -5.25 -14.18
CA TYR A 58 9.20 -6.52 -13.61
C TYR A 58 9.42 -6.46 -12.08
N VAL A 59 9.00 -5.36 -11.45
CA VAL A 59 9.13 -5.17 -10.00
C VAL A 59 8.23 -6.17 -9.28
N ARG A 60 8.73 -6.78 -8.21
CA ARG A 60 7.91 -7.63 -7.35
C ARG A 60 7.13 -6.76 -6.36
N TYR A 61 5.80 -6.81 -6.42
CA TYR A 61 4.93 -6.04 -5.53
C TYR A 61 4.35 -6.92 -4.43
N GLY A 62 4.55 -6.51 -3.18
CA GLY A 62 4.01 -7.18 -1.99
C GLY A 62 3.27 -6.21 -1.10
N THR A 63 2.09 -6.60 -0.62
CA THR A 63 1.31 -5.80 0.34
C THR A 63 1.00 -6.62 1.57
N TRP A 64 1.00 -5.97 2.72
CA TRP A 64 0.56 -6.54 4.00
C TRP A 64 -0.53 -5.65 4.56
N TRP A 65 -1.71 -6.25 4.76
CA TRP A 65 -2.88 -5.58 5.28
C TRP A 65 -3.38 -6.30 6.53
N SER A 66 -4.08 -5.59 7.41
CA SER A 66 -4.62 -6.18 8.63
C SER A 66 -6.12 -5.96 8.73
N PRO A 67 -6.91 -6.97 9.13
CA PRO A 67 -8.33 -6.80 9.42
C PRO A 67 -8.61 -5.97 10.70
N CYS A 68 -7.57 -5.49 11.38
CA CYS A 68 -7.67 -4.67 12.58
C CYS A 68 -6.89 -3.36 12.43
N ASP A 69 -6.61 -2.97 11.18
CA ASP A 69 -6.07 -1.66 10.89
C ASP A 69 -7.16 -0.60 11.14
N GLY A 70 -6.99 0.23 12.18
CA GLY A 70 -7.95 1.29 12.50
C GLY A 70 -7.78 2.57 11.66
N ILE A 71 -6.78 2.63 10.78
CA ILE A 71 -6.41 3.84 10.02
C ILE A 71 -6.67 3.64 8.53
N ILE A 72 -6.41 2.47 7.97
CA ILE A 72 -6.67 2.17 6.56
C ILE A 72 -7.99 1.44 6.45
N ASN A 73 -9.06 2.18 6.21
CA ASN A 73 -10.42 1.63 6.16
C ASN A 73 -11.14 2.09 4.89
N PRO A 74 -11.70 1.17 4.07
CA PRO A 74 -11.74 -0.29 4.27
C PRO A 74 -10.35 -0.96 4.18
N ASP A 75 -10.11 -2.02 4.98
CA ASP A 75 -8.80 -2.68 5.06
C ASP A 75 -8.28 -3.18 3.70
N GLU A 76 -9.22 -3.58 2.82
CA GLU A 76 -8.92 -4.09 1.48
C GLU A 76 -8.41 -3.01 0.51
N SER A 77 -8.47 -1.72 0.87
CA SER A 77 -7.88 -0.63 0.09
C SER A 77 -6.35 -0.68 0.00
N VAL A 78 -5.72 -1.59 0.74
CA VAL A 78 -4.29 -1.87 0.67
C VAL A 78 -3.92 -2.76 -0.53
N LEU A 79 -4.87 -3.55 -1.06
CA LEU A 79 -4.57 -4.55 -2.08
C LEU A 79 -4.16 -3.88 -3.39
N LEU A 80 -3.37 -4.58 -4.22
CA LEU A 80 -3.09 -4.19 -5.60
C LEU A 80 -3.29 -5.39 -6.52
N SER A 81 -3.86 -5.15 -7.69
CA SER A 81 -3.92 -6.12 -8.78
C SER A 81 -2.51 -6.47 -9.26
N GLY A 82 -2.20 -7.76 -9.36
CA GLY A 82 -0.87 -8.27 -9.74
C GLY A 82 0.17 -8.33 -8.61
N ALA A 83 -0.16 -7.87 -7.40
CA ALA A 83 0.71 -7.99 -6.23
C ALA A 83 0.48 -9.30 -5.45
N THR A 84 1.48 -9.69 -4.65
CA THR A 84 1.29 -10.66 -3.57
C THR A 84 0.62 -9.95 -2.39
N ASN A 85 -0.69 -10.13 -2.25
CA ASN A 85 -1.46 -9.49 -1.18
C ASN A 85 -1.58 -10.40 0.05
N THR A 86 -0.93 -10.03 1.15
CA THR A 86 -0.83 -10.83 2.37
C THR A 86 -1.73 -10.27 3.46
N ARG A 87 -2.74 -11.04 3.87
CA ARG A 87 -3.52 -10.75 5.07
C ARG A 87 -2.74 -11.15 6.31
N THR A 88 -2.56 -10.22 7.24
CA THR A 88 -1.89 -10.46 8.53
C THR A 88 -2.88 -10.96 9.59
N ALA A 89 -2.36 -11.25 10.79
CA ALA A 89 -3.20 -11.37 11.97
C ALA A 89 -3.90 -10.03 12.27
N CYS A 90 -4.85 -10.04 13.20
CA CYS A 90 -5.47 -8.82 13.72
C CYS A 90 -4.42 -7.99 14.49
N ILE A 91 -3.81 -7.02 13.83
CA ILE A 91 -2.80 -6.12 14.40
C ILE A 91 -3.10 -4.68 13.98
N GLY A 92 -2.82 -3.72 14.86
CA GLY A 92 -3.08 -2.31 14.57
C GLY A 92 -2.15 -1.76 13.48
N HIS A 93 -2.57 -0.65 12.85
CA HIS A 93 -1.82 0.04 11.80
C HIS A 93 -0.34 0.24 12.16
N ASN A 94 -0.08 0.86 13.32
CA ASN A 94 1.28 1.15 13.78
C ASN A 94 2.07 -0.09 14.22
N SER A 95 1.40 -1.25 14.36
CA SER A 95 2.05 -2.51 14.72
C SER A 95 2.61 -3.24 13.50
N LEU A 96 2.03 -3.05 12.30
CA LEU A 96 2.51 -3.63 11.03
C LEU A 96 4.04 -3.47 10.82
N PRO A 97 4.63 -2.26 10.91
CA PRO A 97 6.08 -2.10 10.67
C PRO A 97 6.97 -2.67 11.78
N THR A 98 6.41 -2.97 12.96
CA THR A 98 7.16 -3.47 14.13
C THR A 98 6.91 -4.94 14.43
N ASP A 99 5.95 -5.57 13.77
CA ASP A 99 5.59 -6.96 14.00
C ASP A 99 6.67 -7.90 13.43
N ARG A 100 7.14 -8.83 14.27
CA ARG A 100 8.24 -9.75 13.90
C ARG A 100 7.83 -10.74 12.82
N THR A 101 6.56 -11.13 12.74
CA THR A 101 6.06 -12.04 11.72
C THR A 101 6.01 -11.32 10.38
N VAL A 102 5.46 -10.10 10.35
CA VAL A 102 5.45 -9.25 9.15
C VAL A 102 6.87 -9.01 8.65
N ALA A 103 7.80 -8.63 9.52
CA ALA A 103 9.19 -8.39 9.13
C ALA A 103 9.84 -9.63 8.48
N ARG A 104 9.62 -10.84 9.02
CA ARG A 104 10.12 -12.09 8.43
C ARG A 104 9.51 -12.39 7.07
N GLN A 105 8.20 -12.14 6.91
CA GLN A 105 7.51 -12.32 5.63
C GLN A 105 8.04 -11.35 4.57
N VAL A 106 8.28 -10.08 4.94
CA VAL A 106 8.89 -9.09 4.06
C VAL A 106 10.28 -9.51 3.61
N VAL A 107 11.14 -9.94 4.53
CA VAL A 107 12.49 -10.45 4.18
C VAL A 107 12.39 -11.67 3.25
N SER A 108 11.48 -12.60 3.54
CA SER A 108 11.27 -13.77 2.67
C SER A 108 10.76 -13.39 1.28
N PHE A 109 9.95 -12.33 1.17
CA PHE A 109 9.42 -11.84 -0.09
C PHE A 109 10.47 -11.09 -0.91
N SER A 110 11.40 -10.39 -0.25
CA SER A 110 12.42 -9.58 -0.91
C SER A 110 13.67 -10.35 -1.35
N ASN A 111 13.92 -11.54 -0.79
CA ASN A 111 14.93 -12.46 -1.30
C ASN A 111 14.46 -13.21 -2.55
#